data_AF-A0A523DH91-F1
#
_entry.id   AF-A0A523DH91-F1
#
_cell.length_a   1.000
_cell.length_b   1.000
_cell.length_c   1.000
_cell.angle_alpha   90.00
_cell.angle_beta   90.00
_cell.angle_gamma   90.00
#
_symmetry.space_group_name_H-M   'P 1'
#
loop_
_entity.id
_entity.type
_entity.pdbx_description
1 polymer ?
#
loop_
_entity_poly.entity_id
_entity_poly.type
_entity_poly.pdbx_seq_one_letter_code
_entity_poly.pdbx_strand_id
1 'polypeptide(L)' 'MPTDPFQMDQPADFGALFHRLNNQLGIILANAELLEAKLKDDASCSRAAQIVTSAVEAISVVKHIRERCQEK' A
#
# COMPACT_ATOMS: atom_id res chain seq x y z
N MET A 1 28.35 -21.18 -20.64
CA MET A 1 27.96 -19.77 -20.51
C MET A 1 27.59 -19.54 -19.04
N PRO A 2 28.29 -18.70 -18.28
CA PRO A 2 27.82 -18.30 -16.97
C PRO A 2 26.71 -17.28 -17.17
N THR A 3 25.54 -17.54 -16.60
CA THR A 3 24.44 -16.57 -16.51
C THR A 3 24.85 -15.48 -15.53
N ASP A 4 25.00 -14.25 -16.02
CA ASP A 4 25.28 -13.07 -15.20
C ASP A 4 24.19 -12.86 -14.13
N PRO A 5 24.54 -12.69 -12.84
CA PRO A 5 23.59 -12.42 -11.77
C PRO A 5 23.02 -10.99 -11.78
N PHE A 6 23.37 -10.19 -12.79
CA PHE A 6 22.93 -8.80 -13.00
C PHE A 6 21.82 -8.66 -14.04
N GLN A 7 21.01 -9.70 -14.23
CA GLN A 7 19.73 -9.56 -14.93
C GLN A 7 18.71 -8.82 -14.04
N MET A 8 19.08 -7.64 -13.55
CA MET A 8 18.19 -6.61 -13.02
C MET A 8 17.85 -5.63 -14.15
N ASP A 9 16.69 -5.00 -14.03
CA ASP A 9 16.13 -3.96 -14.92
C ASP A 9 15.37 -4.45 -16.16
N GLN A 10 14.24 -5.14 -15.90
CA GLN A 10 13.09 -4.99 -16.79
C GLN A 10 12.03 -4.10 -16.09
N PRO A 11 11.35 -3.17 -16.79
CA PRO A 11 10.28 -2.31 -16.27
C PRO A 11 9.06 -3.03 -15.66
N ALA A 12 9.14 -4.36 -15.51
CA ALA A 12 8.12 -5.23 -14.93
C ALA A 12 8.08 -5.22 -13.39
N ASP A 13 9.11 -4.72 -12.70
CA ASP A 13 9.20 -4.86 -11.24
C ASP A 13 8.31 -3.85 -10.48
N PHE A 14 8.21 -2.61 -10.98
CA PHE A 14 7.37 -1.59 -10.36
C PHE A 14 5.89 -1.97 -10.32
N GLY A 15 5.37 -2.60 -11.38
CA GLY A 15 3.99 -3.07 -11.43
C GLY A 15 3.68 -4.09 -10.33
N ALA A 16 4.57 -5.06 -10.15
CA ALA A 16 4.45 -6.08 -9.10
C ALA A 16 4.58 -5.48 -7.68
N LEU A 17 5.52 -4.56 -7.50
CA LEU A 17 5.71 -3.85 -6.23
C LEU A 17 4.48 -2.99 -5.87
N PHE A 18 3.92 -2.25 -6.83
CA PHE A 18 2.70 -1.48 -6.62
C PHE A 18 1.49 -2.35 -6.32
N HIS A 19 1.35 -3.50 -6.97
CA HIS A 19 0.29 -4.46 -6.65
C HIS A 19 0.42 -4.98 -5.22
N ARG A 20 1.63 -5.42 -4.83
CA ARG A 20 1.90 -5.93 -3.48
C ARG A 20 1.65 -4.85 -2.41
N LEU A 21 2.06 -3.62 -2.67
CA LEU A 21 1.86 -2.49 -1.78
C LEU A 21 0.37 -2.14 -1.61
N ASN A 22 -0.38 -2.03 -2.71
CA ASN A 22 -1.82 -1.80 -2.65
C ASN A 22 -2.55 -2.91 -1.90
N ASN A 23 -2.13 -4.17 -2.06
CA ASN A 23 -2.70 -5.30 -1.32
C ASN A 23 -2.47 -5.18 0.19
N GLN A 24 -1.25 -4.81 0.62
CA GLN A 24 -0.96 -4.59 2.05
C GLN A 24 -1.78 -3.43 2.63
N LEU A 25 -1.92 -2.33 1.87
CA LEU A 25 -2.73 -1.19 2.29
C LEU A 25 -4.22 -1.54 2.40
N GLY A 26 -4.75 -2.36 1.48
CA GLY A 26 -6.11 -2.88 1.58
C GLY A 26 -6.34 -3.75 2.81
N ILE A 27 -5.38 -4.60 3.18
CA ILE A 27 -5.46 -5.42 4.41
C ILE A 27 -5.45 -4.52 5.66
N ILE A 28 -4.58 -3.50 5.70
CA ILE A 28 -4.52 -2.55 6.82
C ILE A 28 -5.86 -1.81 6.96
N LEU A 29 -6.44 -1.37 5.84
CA LEU A 29 -7.72 -0.69 5.80
C LEU A 29 -8.84 -1.57 6.37
N ALA A 30 -8.98 -2.79 5.85
CA ALA A 30 -9.99 -3.74 6.32
C ALA A 30 -9.84 -4.08 7.81
N ASN A 31 -8.60 -4.21 8.30
CA ASN A 31 -8.33 -4.44 9.71
C ASN A 31 -8.72 -3.24 10.58
N ALA A 32 -8.47 -2.02 10.11
CA ALA A 32 -8.81 -0.80 10.82
C ALA A 32 -10.34 -0.57 10.85
N GLU A 33 -11.04 -0.82 9.75
CA GLU A 33 -12.51 -0.79 9.69
C GLU A 33 -13.14 -1.84 10.62
N LEU A 34 -12.61 -3.07 10.62
CA LEU A 34 -13.08 -4.13 11.52
C LEU A 34 -12.79 -3.80 12.99
N LEU A 35 -11.68 -3.11 13.27
CA LEU A 35 -11.33 -2.66 14.60
C LEU A 35 -12.29 -1.55 15.06
N GLU A 36 -12.56 -0.55 14.21
CA GLU A 36 -13.55 0.51 14.47
C GLU A 36 -14.94 -0.06 14.76
N ALA A 37 -15.38 -1.07 13.99
CA ALA A 37 -16.68 -1.72 14.21
C ALA A 37 -16.77 -2.55 15.51
N LYS A 38 -15.63 -2.99 16.07
CA LYS A 38 -15.58 -3.85 17.26
C LYS A 38 -15.28 -3.10 18.56
N LEU A 39 -14.62 -1.95 18.46
CA LEU A 39 -14.28 -1.15 19.63
C LEU A 39 -15.50 -0.40 20.15
N LYS A 40 -15.61 -0.32 21.48
CA LYS A 40 -16.67 0.43 22.18
C LYS A 40 -16.15 1.69 22.87
N ASP A 41 -14.86 1.92 22.80
CA ASP A 41 -14.16 3.01 23.46
C ASP A 41 -13.72 4.07 22.43
N ASP A 42 -14.07 5.33 22.68
CA ASP A 42 -13.90 6.45 21.75
C ASP A 42 -12.43 6.69 21.35
N ALA A 43 -11.49 6.52 22.28
CA ALA A 43 -10.07 6.71 22.01
C ALA A 43 -9.55 5.65 21.03
N SER A 44 -10.05 4.42 21.20
CA SER A 44 -9.69 3.29 20.34
C SER A 44 -10.31 3.44 18.94
N CYS A 45 -11.56 3.92 18.83
CA CYS A 45 -12.19 4.22 17.53
C CYS A 45 -11.47 5.35 16.79
N SER A 46 -11.12 6.44 17.48
CA SER A 46 -10.34 7.55 16.90
C SER A 46 -8.99 7.08 16.34
N ARG A 47 -8.32 6.16 17.06
CA ARG A 47 -7.07 5.54 16.59
C ARG A 47 -7.28 4.70 15.33
N ALA A 48 -8.36 3.92 15.26
CA ALA A 48 -8.70 3.11 14.09
C ALA A 48 -8.98 4.00 12.85
N ALA A 49 -9.79 5.05 13.02
CA ALA A 49 -10.07 6.02 11.97
C ALA A 49 -8.81 6.73 11.45
N GLN A 50 -7.85 7.03 12.34
CA GLN A 50 -6.56 7.60 11.93
C GLN A 50 -5.73 6.62 11.08
N ILE A 51 -5.78 5.31 11.38
CA ILE A 51 -5.10 4.27 10.60
C ILE A 51 -5.75 4.15 9.21
N VAL A 52 -7.09 4.14 9.14
CA VAL A 52 -7.86 4.18 7.88
C VAL A 52 -7.41 5.37 7.02
N THR A 53 -7.41 6.57 7.60
CA THR A 53 -7.04 7.81 6.91
C THR A 53 -5.62 7.73 6.36
N SER A 54 -4.66 7.31 7.19
CA SER A 54 -3.26 7.17 6.80
C SER A 54 -3.05 6.14 5.68
N ALA A 55 -3.80 5.03 5.70
CA ALA A 55 -3.74 4.01 4.67
C ALA A 55 -4.28 4.52 3.33
N VAL A 56 -5.38 5.28 3.34
CA VAL A 56 -5.96 5.90 2.13
C VAL A 56 -5.00 6.94 1.52
N GLU A 57 -4.36 7.77 2.36
CA GLU A 57 -3.34 8.71 1.92
C GLU A 57 -2.14 7.97 1.29
N ALA A 58 -1.66 6.90 1.92
CA ALA A 58 -0.58 6.09 1.38
C ALA A 58 -0.95 5.48 0.01
N ILE A 59 -2.17 4.97 -0.16
CA ILE A 59 -2.65 4.46 -1.47
C ILE A 59 -2.60 5.57 -2.53
N SER A 60 -2.99 6.79 -2.16
CA SER A 60 -3.00 7.95 -3.07
C SER A 60 -1.58 8.34 -3.48
N VAL A 61 -0.63 8.38 -2.55
CA VAL A 61 0.79 8.61 -2.82
C VAL A 61 1.34 7.54 -3.77
N VAL A 62 1.00 6.27 -3.53
CA VAL A 62 1.44 5.14 -4.38
C VAL A 62 0.92 5.28 -5.81
N LYS A 63 -0.33 5.71 -5.99
CA LYS A 63 -0.89 6.00 -7.32
C LYS A 63 -0.11 7.11 -8.03
N HIS A 64 0.18 8.21 -7.33
CA HIS A 64 0.98 9.31 -7.90
C HIS A 64 2.40 8.88 -8.27
N ILE A 65 3.07 8.06 -7.44
CA ILE A 65 4.41 7.53 -7.77
C ILE A 65 4.32 6.69 -9.06
N ARG A 66 3.31 5.82 -9.16
CA ARG A 66 3.11 4.98 -10.35
C ARG A 66 2.89 5.80 -11.62
N GLU A 67 2.05 6.83 -11.56
CA GLU A 67 1.79 7.73 -12.69
C GLU A 67 3.09 8.40 -13.17
N ARG A 68 3.89 8.95 -12.24
CA ARG A 68 5.18 9.59 -12.55
C ARG A 68 6.23 8.62 -13.09
N CYS A 69 6.19 7.35 -12.67
CA CYS A 69 7.07 6.30 -13.18
C CYS A 69 6.65 5.78 -14.57
N GLN A 70 5.40 5.98 -14.99
CA GLN A 70 4.87 5.57 -16.30
C GLN A 70 4.96 6.67 -17.37
N GLU A 71 5.17 7.93 -16.98
CA GLU A 71 5.34 9.09 -17.88
C GLU A 71 6.77 9.25 -18.48
N LYS A 72 7.66 8.26 -18.31
CA LYS A 72 9.03 8.24 -18.86
C LYS A 72 9.24 7.04 -19.76
#